data_AF-A0A841EXR8-F1
#
_entry.id   AF-A0A841EXR8-F1
#
_cell.length_a   1.000
_cell.length_b   1.000
_cell.length_c   1.000
_cell.angle_alpha   90.00
_cell.angle_beta   90.00
_cell.angle_gamma   90.00
#
_symmetry.space_group_name_H-M   'P 1'
#
loop_
_entity.id
_entity.type
_entity.pdbx_description
1 polymer ?
#
loop_
_entity_poly.entity_id
_entity_poly.type
_entity_poly.pdbx_seq_one_letter_code
_entity_poly.pdbx_strand_id
1 'polypeptide(L)'
;MGDKEAKPNATASEVTAQPKAETASAEQTAAEKEKAASDKRTAEEQKAKDDTAAAELAKKEAEANSVPREYKAALDKAITYAEVMNMSKAGVYDQLTSEYGENFPKEAAQYAIDNIQFDWKEAALKKAQTYAESMSMSDSAIYDQLISDYGEKFTKEEAKYAVANLK
;
A
#
# COMPACT_ATOMS: atom_id res chain seq x y z
N MET A 1 18.34 33.43 90.11
CA MET A 1 18.88 34.54 89.31
C MET A 1 18.70 34.10 87.86
N GLY A 2 17.86 34.73 87.03
CA GLY A 2 17.74 36.17 86.84
C GLY A 2 18.78 36.58 85.78
N ASP A 3 18.45 37.13 84.61
CA ASP A 3 17.27 37.89 84.21
C ASP A 3 16.96 37.73 82.70
N LYS A 4 15.68 37.97 82.31
CA LYS A 4 15.15 38.84 81.21
C LYS A 4 15.80 38.86 79.79
N GLU A 5 15.16 39.27 78.69
CA GLU A 5 13.80 39.80 78.39
C GLU A 5 13.48 39.43 76.90
N ALA A 6 12.27 38.96 76.57
CA ALA A 6 11.23 39.71 75.81
C ALA A 6 11.69 40.35 74.47
N LYS A 7 11.33 39.80 73.28
CA LYS A 7 10.07 39.99 72.50
C LYS A 7 10.02 41.31 71.67
N PRO A 8 9.14 41.49 70.64
CA PRO A 8 8.45 40.50 69.77
C PRO A 8 8.18 40.95 68.29
N ASN A 9 7.45 40.09 67.56
CA ASN A 9 6.33 40.37 66.64
C ASN A 9 6.53 40.79 65.17
N ALA A 10 5.50 40.46 64.37
CA ALA A 10 5.36 40.72 62.94
C ALA A 10 4.28 41.77 62.63
N THR A 11 4.32 42.33 61.41
CA THR A 11 3.21 43.00 60.70
C THR A 11 3.43 42.92 59.18
N ALA A 12 2.37 43.10 58.38
CA ALA A 12 2.33 42.81 56.94
C ALA A 12 1.88 44.01 56.07
N SER A 13 1.80 43.80 54.75
CA SER A 13 1.38 44.73 53.66
C SER A 13 2.46 45.78 53.27
N GLU A 14 2.59 46.25 52.01
CA GLU A 14 1.66 46.22 50.86
C GLU A 14 2.37 46.17 49.46
N VAL A 15 1.55 45.93 48.44
CA VAL A 15 1.73 45.75 46.97
C VAL A 15 2.52 46.85 46.22
N THR A 16 3.16 46.55 45.05
CA THR A 16 2.89 47.17 43.71
C THR A 16 3.97 46.97 42.60
N ALA A 17 3.53 46.34 41.48
CA ALA A 17 3.87 46.47 40.04
C ALA A 17 5.30 46.37 39.39
N GLN A 18 5.35 45.63 38.27
CA GLN A 18 6.26 45.79 37.09
C GLN A 18 5.71 46.88 36.12
N PRO A 19 6.50 47.50 35.21
CA PRO A 19 6.85 46.97 33.85
C PRO A 19 8.26 47.43 33.33
N LYS A 20 8.74 47.20 32.08
CA LYS A 20 8.73 46.05 31.12
C LYS A 20 9.52 46.42 29.82
N ALA A 21 10.34 45.49 29.28
CA ALA A 21 10.85 45.38 27.89
C ALA A 21 11.99 46.28 27.34
N GLU A 22 13.08 45.64 26.90
CA GLU A 22 13.79 45.91 25.63
C GLU A 22 14.75 44.74 25.29
N THR A 23 14.48 44.00 24.18
CA THR A 23 15.41 43.20 23.34
C THR A 23 14.61 42.28 22.41
N ALA A 24 14.29 42.74 21.19
CA ALA A 24 13.69 41.92 20.13
C ALA A 24 13.95 42.56 18.75
N SER A 25 15.11 42.28 18.14
CA SER A 25 15.46 42.89 16.84
C SER A 25 16.55 42.17 16.00
N ALA A 26 16.84 40.89 16.25
CA ALA A 26 17.94 40.18 15.56
C ALA A 26 17.60 38.78 14.98
N GLU A 27 16.44 38.20 15.30
CA GLU A 27 16.13 36.80 14.91
C GLU A 27 15.25 36.66 13.66
N GLN A 28 14.70 37.76 13.10
CA GLN A 28 13.69 37.67 12.05
C GLN A 28 14.23 37.55 10.61
N THR A 29 15.54 37.70 10.37
CA THR A 29 16.11 37.76 9.00
C THR A 29 16.66 36.43 8.46
N ALA A 30 16.68 35.36 9.26
CA ALA A 30 17.18 34.04 8.85
C ALA A 30 16.06 33.07 8.43
N ALA A 31 14.98 32.99 9.22
CA ALA A 31 13.92 31.98 9.05
C ALA A 31 13.13 32.11 7.74
N GLU A 32 13.01 33.32 7.18
CA GLU A 32 12.20 33.57 5.98
C GLU A 32 12.86 33.02 4.69
N LYS A 33 14.17 32.78 4.70
CA LYS A 33 14.92 32.32 3.52
C LYS A 33 14.92 30.80 3.35
N GLU A 34 14.73 30.03 4.42
CA GLU A 34 14.66 28.56 4.36
C GLU A 34 13.26 28.06 3.97
N LYS A 35 12.18 28.74 4.41
CA LYS A 35 10.82 28.32 4.08
C LYS A 35 10.55 28.36 2.57
N ALA A 36 10.98 29.43 1.89
CA ALA A 36 10.84 29.58 0.44
C ALA A 36 11.61 28.53 -0.37
N ALA A 37 12.69 27.96 0.18
CA ALA A 37 13.46 26.89 -0.48
C ALA A 37 12.78 25.51 -0.32
N SER A 38 12.09 25.27 0.80
CA SER A 38 11.36 24.02 1.07
C SER A 38 10.06 23.91 0.26
N ASP A 39 9.27 25.01 0.21
CA ASP A 39 8.03 25.05 -0.57
C ASP A 39 8.29 24.83 -2.09
N LYS A 40 9.44 25.30 -2.60
CA LYS A 40 9.80 25.15 -4.02
C LYS A 40 10.27 23.73 -4.40
N ARG A 41 11.03 23.03 -3.54
CA ARG A 41 11.45 21.64 -3.79
C ARG A 41 10.27 20.68 -3.84
N THR A 42 9.31 20.85 -2.93
CA THR A 42 8.12 19.99 -2.86
C THR A 42 7.27 20.07 -4.14
N ALA A 43 7.15 21.28 -4.73
CA ALA A 43 6.44 21.50 -5.99
C ALA A 43 7.17 20.93 -7.22
N GLU A 44 8.50 21.04 -7.29
CA GLU A 44 9.30 20.48 -8.40
C GLU A 44 9.29 18.93 -8.39
N GLU A 45 9.29 18.30 -7.21
CA GLU A 45 9.23 16.83 -7.10
C GLU A 45 7.82 16.26 -7.37
N GLN A 46 6.75 16.97 -6.97
CA GLN A 46 5.38 16.60 -7.35
C GLN A 46 5.15 16.74 -8.85
N LYS A 47 5.57 17.86 -9.47
CA LYS A 47 5.42 18.05 -10.92
C LYS A 47 6.17 17.00 -11.73
N ALA A 48 7.36 16.59 -11.30
CA ALA A 48 8.11 15.51 -11.96
C ALA A 48 7.41 14.14 -11.87
N LYS A 49 6.71 13.84 -10.78
CA LYS A 49 5.89 12.62 -10.64
C LYS A 49 4.62 12.68 -11.49
N ASP A 50 3.93 13.81 -11.53
CA ASP A 50 2.74 14.03 -12.37
C ASP A 50 3.07 13.97 -13.87
N ASP A 51 4.11 14.70 -14.32
CA ASP A 51 4.55 14.67 -15.73
C ASP A 51 4.98 13.24 -16.16
N THR A 52 5.56 12.45 -15.24
CA THR A 52 5.96 11.05 -15.50
C THR A 52 4.74 10.12 -15.56
N ALA A 53 3.81 10.24 -14.61
CA ALA A 53 2.59 9.43 -14.59
C ALA A 53 1.68 9.74 -15.79
N ALA A 54 1.55 11.01 -16.18
CA ALA A 54 0.82 11.43 -17.36
C ALA A 54 1.48 10.92 -18.67
N ALA A 55 2.82 10.93 -18.75
CA ALA A 55 3.54 10.35 -19.89
C ALA A 55 3.41 8.83 -19.95
N GLU A 56 3.42 8.14 -18.81
CA GLU A 56 3.21 6.68 -18.72
C GLU A 56 1.78 6.30 -19.12
N LEU A 57 0.76 7.05 -18.65
CA LEU A 57 -0.63 6.86 -19.05
C LEU A 57 -0.85 7.14 -20.54
N ALA A 58 -0.33 8.25 -21.08
CA ALA A 58 -0.43 8.57 -22.51
C ALA A 58 0.29 7.52 -23.39
N LYS A 59 1.42 6.97 -22.91
CA LYS A 59 2.10 5.84 -23.56
C LYS A 59 1.25 4.56 -23.49
N LYS A 60 0.63 4.26 -22.34
CA LYS A 60 -0.23 3.08 -22.15
C LYS A 60 -1.52 3.15 -22.97
N GLU A 61 -2.10 4.34 -23.16
CA GLU A 61 -3.25 4.56 -24.06
C GLU A 61 -2.87 4.45 -25.55
N ALA A 62 -1.72 5.01 -25.95
CA ALA A 62 -1.20 4.83 -27.30
C ALA A 62 -0.86 3.36 -27.60
N GLU A 63 -0.25 2.66 -26.63
CA GLU A 63 -0.02 1.22 -26.70
C GLU A 63 -1.34 0.46 -26.78
N ALA A 64 -2.35 0.76 -25.97
CA ALA A 64 -3.66 0.11 -26.01
C ALA A 64 -4.38 0.18 -27.37
N ASN A 65 -4.16 1.24 -28.17
CA ASN A 65 -4.66 1.31 -29.55
C ASN A 65 -3.85 0.45 -30.55
N SER A 66 -2.60 0.12 -30.25
CA SER A 66 -1.74 -0.79 -31.03
C SER A 66 -1.77 -2.26 -30.56
N VAL A 67 -2.23 -2.52 -29.33
CA VAL A 67 -2.27 -3.85 -28.72
C VAL A 67 -3.13 -4.81 -29.57
N PRO A 68 -2.59 -5.97 -30.00
CA PRO A 68 -3.30 -6.93 -30.84
C PRO A 68 -4.61 -7.44 -30.22
N ARG A 69 -5.56 -7.85 -31.08
CA ARG A 69 -6.86 -8.43 -30.67
C ARG A 69 -6.73 -9.51 -29.59
N GLU A 70 -5.75 -10.40 -29.74
CA GLU A 70 -5.57 -11.55 -28.87
C GLU A 70 -5.01 -11.18 -27.49
N TYR A 71 -4.27 -10.08 -27.40
CA TYR A 71 -3.74 -9.57 -26.13
C TYR A 71 -4.86 -8.95 -25.29
N LYS A 72 -5.83 -8.29 -25.95
CA LYS A 72 -7.07 -7.79 -25.30
C LYS A 72 -7.94 -8.96 -24.84
N ALA A 73 -8.19 -9.92 -25.73
CA ALA A 73 -8.96 -11.13 -25.39
C ALA A 73 -8.33 -11.96 -24.26
N ALA A 74 -6.99 -12.07 -24.23
CA ALA A 74 -6.26 -12.73 -23.16
C ALA A 74 -6.40 -11.98 -21.82
N LEU A 75 -6.42 -10.64 -21.83
CA LEU A 75 -6.66 -9.83 -20.63
C LEU A 75 -8.09 -9.99 -20.11
N ASP A 76 -9.10 -9.93 -20.98
CA ASP A 76 -10.51 -10.13 -20.61
C ASP A 76 -10.72 -11.55 -20.01
N LYS A 77 -10.06 -12.56 -20.58
CA LYS A 77 -10.06 -13.93 -20.05
C LYS A 77 -9.29 -14.05 -18.74
N ALA A 78 -8.15 -13.38 -18.59
CA ALA A 78 -7.39 -13.35 -17.34
C ALA A 78 -8.24 -12.82 -16.18
N ILE A 79 -8.94 -11.71 -16.42
CA ILE A 79 -9.88 -11.10 -15.46
C ILE A 79 -10.99 -12.11 -15.11
N THR A 80 -11.60 -12.75 -16.11
CA THR A 80 -12.64 -13.77 -15.89
C THR A 80 -12.14 -14.93 -15.02
N TYR A 81 -10.96 -15.48 -15.29
CA TYR A 81 -10.38 -16.57 -14.50
C TYR A 81 -10.00 -16.14 -13.09
N ALA A 82 -9.47 -14.92 -12.93
CA ALA A 82 -9.12 -14.35 -11.64
C ALA A 82 -10.37 -14.09 -10.77
N GLU A 83 -11.38 -13.38 -11.30
CA GLU A 83 -12.57 -12.96 -10.55
C GLU A 83 -13.56 -14.11 -10.27
N VAL A 84 -13.85 -14.94 -11.28
CA VAL A 84 -14.89 -15.98 -11.18
C VAL A 84 -14.34 -17.26 -10.57
N MET A 85 -13.13 -17.67 -10.94
CA MET A 85 -12.54 -18.93 -10.49
C MET A 85 -11.52 -18.76 -9.37
N ASN A 86 -11.18 -17.53 -8.98
CA ASN A 86 -10.22 -17.23 -7.92
C ASN A 86 -8.87 -17.93 -8.13
N MET A 87 -8.41 -18.00 -9.38
CA MET A 87 -7.16 -18.66 -9.75
C MET A 87 -5.95 -17.80 -9.37
N SER A 88 -4.79 -18.43 -9.13
CA SER A 88 -3.54 -17.71 -8.92
C SER A 88 -3.01 -17.10 -10.22
N LYS A 89 -2.09 -16.13 -10.10
CA LYS A 89 -1.42 -15.51 -11.25
C LYS A 89 -0.76 -16.55 -12.18
N ALA A 90 -0.16 -17.60 -11.62
CA ALA A 90 0.43 -18.70 -12.38
C ALA A 90 -0.64 -19.60 -13.03
N GLY A 91 -1.69 -19.97 -12.29
CA GLY A 91 -2.80 -20.76 -12.81
C GLY A 91 -3.53 -20.08 -13.97
N VAL A 92 -3.74 -18.75 -13.90
CA VAL A 92 -4.32 -17.97 -15.00
C VAL A 92 -3.41 -18.00 -16.23
N TYR A 93 -2.09 -17.82 -16.08
CA TYR A 93 -1.15 -17.91 -17.21
C TYR A 93 -1.18 -19.29 -17.90
N ASP A 94 -1.14 -20.36 -17.10
CA ASP A 94 -1.20 -21.74 -17.61
C ASP A 94 -2.52 -21.99 -18.35
N GLN A 95 -3.64 -21.49 -17.83
CA GLN A 95 -4.96 -21.66 -18.44
C GLN A 95 -5.11 -20.87 -19.76
N LEU A 96 -4.52 -19.68 -19.85
CA LEU A 96 -4.50 -18.88 -21.08
C LEU A 96 -3.62 -19.53 -22.18
N THR A 97 -2.53 -20.19 -21.79
CA THR A 97 -1.56 -20.80 -22.73
C THR A 97 -1.79 -22.29 -23.00
N SER A 98 -2.69 -22.95 -22.26
CA SER A 98 -3.01 -24.36 -22.43
C SER A 98 -3.69 -24.63 -23.78
N GLU A 99 -3.21 -25.65 -24.49
CA GLU A 99 -3.82 -26.18 -25.72
C GLU A 99 -5.26 -26.67 -25.52
N TYR A 100 -5.63 -27.02 -24.27
CA TYR A 100 -6.97 -27.43 -23.85
C TYR A 100 -7.78 -26.29 -23.19
N GLY A 101 -7.18 -25.11 -23.03
CA GLY A 101 -7.78 -23.90 -22.46
C GLY A 101 -8.13 -22.90 -23.56
N GLU A 102 -7.56 -21.70 -23.46
CA GLU A 102 -7.75 -20.64 -24.47
C GLU A 102 -6.75 -20.71 -25.63
N ASN A 103 -5.62 -21.41 -25.43
CA ASN A 103 -4.53 -21.57 -26.41
C ASN A 103 -4.03 -20.24 -27.03
N PHE A 104 -3.94 -19.18 -26.22
CA PHE A 104 -3.37 -17.90 -26.66
C PHE A 104 -1.84 -18.00 -26.84
N PRO A 105 -1.25 -17.19 -27.73
CA PRO A 105 0.20 -17.00 -27.77
C PRO A 105 0.75 -16.61 -26.39
N LYS A 106 1.93 -17.11 -26.03
CA LYS A 106 2.54 -16.88 -24.72
C LYS A 106 2.74 -15.41 -24.42
N GLU A 107 3.03 -14.61 -25.45
CA GLU A 107 3.21 -13.17 -25.38
C GLU A 107 1.90 -12.44 -25.07
N ALA A 108 0.76 -12.93 -25.58
CA ALA A 108 -0.57 -12.41 -25.28
C ALA A 108 -1.00 -12.75 -23.85
N ALA A 109 -0.73 -13.97 -23.39
CA ALA A 109 -0.97 -14.39 -22.01
C ALA A 109 -0.06 -13.65 -21.02
N GLN A 110 1.22 -13.45 -21.35
CA GLN A 110 2.15 -12.65 -20.54
C GLN A 110 1.69 -11.20 -20.44
N TYR A 111 1.30 -10.58 -21.57
CA TYR A 111 0.71 -9.23 -21.57
C TYR A 111 -0.51 -9.13 -20.65
N ALA A 112 -1.42 -10.11 -20.69
CA ALA A 112 -2.59 -10.15 -19.83
C ALA A 112 -2.21 -10.20 -18.35
N ILE A 113 -1.24 -11.05 -18.01
CA ILE A 113 -0.73 -11.30 -16.65
C ILE A 113 0.09 -10.12 -16.09
N ASP A 114 0.66 -9.28 -16.95
CA ASP A 114 1.38 -8.06 -16.57
C ASP A 114 0.47 -6.82 -16.51
N ASN A 115 -0.66 -6.82 -17.21
CA ASN A 115 -1.59 -5.68 -17.24
C ASN A 115 -2.83 -5.85 -16.36
N ILE A 116 -3.16 -7.06 -15.91
CA ILE A 116 -4.23 -7.30 -14.95
C ILE A 116 -3.89 -6.69 -13.59
N GLN A 117 -4.79 -5.83 -13.08
CA GLN A 117 -4.74 -5.31 -11.72
C GLN A 117 -5.76 -6.06 -10.88
N PHE A 118 -5.29 -6.97 -10.03
CA PHE A 118 -6.15 -7.88 -9.27
C PHE A 118 -5.52 -8.26 -7.92
N ASP A 119 -6.35 -8.49 -6.91
CA ASP A 119 -5.90 -8.90 -5.58
C ASP A 119 -5.77 -10.43 -5.49
N TRP A 120 -4.56 -10.92 -5.76
CA TRP A 120 -4.22 -12.33 -5.68
C TRP A 120 -4.25 -12.90 -4.25
N LYS A 121 -4.12 -12.05 -3.22
CA LYS A 121 -4.23 -12.47 -1.81
C LYS A 121 -5.68 -12.73 -1.44
N GLU A 122 -6.60 -11.90 -1.93
CA GLU A 122 -8.04 -12.10 -1.78
C GLU A 122 -8.53 -13.35 -2.55
N ALA A 123 -8.02 -13.61 -3.75
CA ALA A 123 -8.32 -14.85 -4.47
C ALA A 123 -7.80 -16.11 -3.73
N ALA A 124 -6.58 -16.05 -3.18
CA ALA A 124 -6.04 -17.12 -2.35
C ALA A 124 -6.92 -17.36 -1.10
N LEU A 125 -7.43 -16.29 -0.46
CA LEU A 125 -8.36 -16.39 0.67
C LEU A 125 -9.68 -17.06 0.27
N LYS A 126 -10.28 -16.68 -0.86
CA LYS A 126 -11.53 -17.32 -1.35
C LYS A 126 -11.33 -18.80 -1.70
N LYS A 127 -10.17 -19.18 -2.25
CA LYS A 127 -9.79 -20.58 -2.46
C LYS A 127 -9.60 -21.33 -1.15
N ALA A 128 -8.93 -20.71 -0.17
CA ALA A 128 -8.78 -21.26 1.18
C ALA A 128 -10.14 -21.51 1.85
N GLN A 129 -11.05 -20.54 1.80
CA GLN A 129 -12.43 -20.67 2.30
C GLN A 129 -13.16 -21.82 1.60
N THR A 130 -13.06 -21.90 0.27
CA THR A 130 -13.65 -23.01 -0.50
C THR A 130 -13.15 -24.37 -0.01
N TYR A 131 -11.84 -24.53 0.21
CA TYR A 131 -11.28 -25.79 0.73
C TYR A 131 -11.65 -26.08 2.19
N ALA A 132 -11.72 -25.05 3.04
CA ALA A 132 -12.17 -25.20 4.43
C ALA A 132 -13.64 -25.62 4.50
N GLU A 133 -14.54 -24.93 3.77
CA GLU A 133 -15.98 -25.13 3.84
C GLU A 133 -16.46 -26.37 3.08
N SER A 134 -15.96 -26.61 1.86
CA SER A 134 -16.44 -27.69 1.00
C SER A 134 -15.70 -29.01 1.15
N MET A 135 -14.46 -28.99 1.64
CA MET A 135 -13.62 -30.18 1.80
C MET A 135 -13.15 -30.43 3.25
N SER A 136 -13.49 -29.56 4.20
CA SER A 136 -13.11 -29.69 5.62
C SER A 136 -11.60 -29.91 5.84
N MET A 137 -10.78 -29.29 4.98
CA MET A 137 -9.32 -29.42 5.04
C MET A 137 -8.73 -28.62 6.22
N SER A 138 -7.62 -29.09 6.78
CA SER A 138 -6.88 -28.33 7.81
C SER A 138 -6.07 -27.19 7.18
N ASP A 139 -5.83 -26.14 7.94
CA ASP A 139 -4.99 -24.98 7.59
C ASP A 139 -3.66 -25.36 6.89
N SER A 140 -2.99 -26.40 7.39
CA SER A 140 -1.76 -26.94 6.79
C SER A 140 -1.99 -27.55 5.41
N ALA A 141 -3.02 -28.36 5.25
CA ALA A 141 -3.38 -28.98 3.97
C ALA A 141 -3.87 -27.94 2.97
N ILE A 142 -4.59 -26.91 3.42
CA ILE A 142 -4.99 -25.75 2.61
C ILE A 142 -3.76 -24.98 2.15
N TYR A 143 -2.82 -24.68 3.05
CA TYR A 143 -1.57 -24.01 2.70
C TYR A 143 -0.79 -24.77 1.62
N ASP A 144 -0.57 -26.07 1.83
CA ASP A 144 0.17 -26.93 0.90
C ASP A 144 -0.56 -27.04 -0.46
N GLN A 145 -1.89 -27.15 -0.46
CA GLN A 145 -2.71 -27.19 -1.67
C GLN A 145 -2.67 -25.87 -2.46
N LEU A 146 -2.67 -24.73 -1.77
CA LEU A 146 -2.59 -23.41 -2.40
C LEU A 146 -1.25 -23.21 -3.11
N ILE A 147 -0.13 -23.65 -2.52
CA ILE A 147 1.21 -23.48 -3.11
C ILE A 147 1.64 -24.61 -4.06
N SER A 148 0.84 -25.68 -4.17
CA SER A 148 1.21 -26.88 -4.93
C SER A 148 1.34 -26.61 -6.44
N ASP A 149 2.42 -27.09 -7.05
CA ASP A 149 2.65 -27.09 -8.50
C ASP A 149 1.62 -27.92 -9.30
N TYR A 150 0.82 -28.75 -8.61
CA TYR A 150 -0.30 -29.50 -9.17
C TYR A 150 -1.67 -29.04 -8.62
N GLY A 151 -1.66 -28.06 -7.71
CA GLY A 151 -2.84 -27.43 -7.12
C GLY A 151 -3.04 -26.03 -7.68
N GLU A 152 -3.17 -25.04 -6.79
CA GLU A 152 -3.56 -23.69 -7.17
C GLU A 152 -2.40 -22.78 -7.59
N LYS A 153 -1.13 -23.15 -7.32
CA LYS A 153 0.08 -22.38 -7.67
C LYS A 153 0.15 -20.93 -7.15
N PHE A 154 -0.50 -20.62 -6.03
CA PHE A 154 -0.29 -19.34 -5.35
C PHE A 154 1.13 -19.23 -4.80
N THR A 155 1.61 -17.99 -4.66
CA THR A 155 2.87 -17.75 -3.95
C THR A 155 2.74 -18.11 -2.47
N LYS A 156 3.87 -18.42 -1.83
CA LYS A 156 3.93 -18.70 -0.39
C LYS A 156 3.45 -17.53 0.47
N GLU A 157 3.45 -16.30 -0.04
CA GLU A 157 2.95 -15.13 0.68
C GLU A 157 1.43 -14.99 0.59
N GLU A 158 0.85 -15.24 -0.58
CA GLU A 158 -0.60 -15.28 -0.78
C GLU A 158 -1.24 -16.42 0.01
N ALA A 159 -0.66 -17.62 -0.04
CA ALA A 159 -1.14 -18.77 0.72
C ALA A 159 -1.02 -18.57 2.24
N LYS A 160 0.05 -17.93 2.73
CA LYS A 160 0.19 -17.55 4.15
C LYS A 160 -0.87 -16.54 4.56
N TYR A 161 -1.10 -15.52 3.74
CA TYR A 161 -2.15 -14.53 3.98
C TYR A 161 -3.53 -15.19 4.04
N ALA A 162 -3.84 -16.04 3.06
CA ALA A 162 -5.11 -16.74 2.97
C ALA A 162 -5.42 -17.55 4.24
N VAL A 163 -4.50 -18.43 4.64
CA VAL A 163 -4.68 -19.27 5.84
C VAL A 163 -4.74 -18.43 7.12
N ALA A 164 -3.93 -17.37 7.24
CA ALA A 164 -3.97 -16.47 8.39
C ALA A 164 -5.26 -15.62 8.50
N ASN A 165 -6.13 -15.62 7.48
CA ASN A 165 -7.40 -14.88 7.45
C ASN A 165 -8.63 -15.81 7.33
N LEU A 166 -8.45 -17.13 7.44
CA LEU A 166 -9.56 -18.06 7.68
C LEU A 166 -10.22 -17.78 9.05
N LYS A 167 -11.51 -18.13 9.18
CA LYS A 167 -12.36 -17.83 10.34
C LYS A 167 -13.15 -19.05 10.79
#